data_AF-A0A0U0RKQ4-F1
#
_entry.id   AF-A0A0U0RKQ4-F1
#
_cell.length_a   1.000
_cell.length_b   1.000
_cell.length_c   1.000
_cell.angle_alpha   90.00
_cell.angle_beta   90.00
_cell.angle_gamma   90.00
#
_symmetry.space_group_name_H-M   'P 1'
#
loop_
_entity.id
_entity.type
_entity.pdbx_description
1 polymer ?
#
loop_
_entity_poly.entity_id
_entity_poly.type
_entity_poly.pdbx_seq_one_letter_code
_entity_poly.pdbx_strand_id
1 'polypeptide(L)'
;MHKLTDDDWQFRAKGLRRKGYLELDEHDGQPQHRTRKHKGACIFLNRPGFAGGAGCALHSKALKLGVPPLTMKPDVCWQLPIRRSQEWVTRPDGTEILKTTLTEYDRRGWGSGGADLHWYCTGDPAAHVGTKQVWQSLADELTELLGEKAYGELAAMCKRRSQLGLIAVHPATRAAQ
;
A
#
# COMPACT_ATOMS: atom_id res chain seq x y z
N MET A 1 -0.51 -16.66 -8.21
CA MET A 1 -1.31 -16.55 -9.45
C MET A 1 -2.37 -17.62 -9.65
N HIS A 2 -2.16 -18.86 -9.18
CA HIS A 2 -3.14 -19.96 -9.32
C HIS A 2 -4.52 -19.70 -8.69
N LYS A 3 -4.62 -18.75 -7.75
CA LYS A 3 -5.90 -18.36 -7.13
C LYS A 3 -6.78 -17.47 -8.02
N LEU A 4 -6.24 -16.80 -9.04
CA LEU A 4 -7.03 -15.97 -9.97
C LEU A 4 -7.61 -16.83 -11.10
N THR A 5 -8.91 -16.72 -11.34
CA THR A 5 -9.59 -17.29 -12.51
C THR A 5 -9.75 -16.25 -13.63
N ASP A 6 -10.29 -16.67 -14.77
CA ASP A 6 -10.58 -15.74 -15.88
C ASP A 6 -11.70 -14.74 -15.52
N ASP A 7 -12.58 -15.09 -14.58
CA ASP A 7 -13.61 -14.19 -14.04
C ASP A 7 -13.04 -13.12 -13.08
N ASP A 8 -11.89 -13.41 -12.46
CA ASP A 8 -11.25 -12.48 -11.52
C ASP A 8 -10.31 -11.49 -12.23
N TRP A 9 -9.70 -11.89 -13.35
CA TRP A 9 -8.64 -11.13 -14.00
C TRP A 9 -8.83 -11.06 -15.52
N GLN A 10 -9.29 -9.89 -15.99
CA GLN A 10 -9.61 -9.60 -17.39
C GLN A 10 -8.49 -9.96 -18.38
N PHE A 11 -7.23 -9.77 -17.98
CA PHE A 11 -6.07 -10.00 -18.84
C PHE A 11 -5.28 -11.27 -18.49
N ARG A 12 -5.87 -12.21 -17.75
CA ARG A 12 -5.22 -13.45 -17.32
C ARG A 12 -4.61 -14.23 -18.47
N ALA A 13 -5.38 -14.46 -19.54
CA ALA A 13 -4.88 -15.14 -20.73
C ALA A 13 -3.69 -14.42 -21.41
N LYS A 14 -3.52 -13.10 -21.22
CA LYS A 14 -2.35 -12.34 -21.72
C LYS A 14 -1.18 -12.36 -20.74
N GLY A 15 -1.46 -12.34 -19.44
CA GLY A 15 -0.47 -12.39 -18.37
C GLY A 15 0.16 -13.77 -18.17
N LEU A 16 -0.53 -14.86 -18.55
CA LEU A 16 -0.01 -16.22 -18.45
C LEU A 16 0.66 -16.74 -19.74
N ARG A 17 0.71 -15.94 -20.80
CA ARG A 17 1.45 -16.28 -22.04
C ARG A 17 2.96 -16.12 -21.84
N ARG A 18 3.74 -16.43 -22.89
CA ARG A 18 5.22 -16.35 -22.92
C ARG A 18 5.83 -15.07 -22.33
N LYS A 19 5.18 -13.90 -22.52
CA LYS A 19 5.68 -12.62 -22.00
C LYS A 19 5.42 -12.42 -20.49
N GLY A 20 4.67 -13.31 -19.83
CA GLY A 20 4.40 -13.26 -18.39
C GLY A 20 3.61 -12.03 -17.92
N TYR A 21 3.43 -11.88 -16.62
CA TYR A 21 2.82 -10.70 -15.99
C TYR A 21 3.83 -9.79 -15.29
N LEU A 22 5.11 -10.19 -15.30
CA LEU A 22 6.24 -9.41 -14.81
C LEU A 22 7.08 -8.93 -15.99
N GLU A 23 7.76 -7.81 -15.79
CA GLU A 23 8.82 -7.33 -16.65
C GLU A 23 9.99 -6.85 -15.78
N LEU A 24 11.20 -6.94 -16.32
CA LEU A 24 12.39 -6.36 -15.69
C LEU A 24 12.38 -4.84 -15.90
N ASP A 25 12.77 -4.14 -14.85
CA ASP A 25 12.96 -2.71 -14.77
C ASP A 25 14.24 -2.44 -13.97
N GLU A 26 14.69 -1.20 -13.92
CA GLU A 26 15.84 -0.80 -13.10
C GLU A 26 15.38 0.10 -11.95
N HIS A 27 15.84 -0.19 -10.74
CA HIS A 27 15.65 0.65 -9.57
C HIS A 27 16.97 0.74 -8.81
N ASP A 28 17.46 1.97 -8.57
CA ASP A 28 18.76 2.25 -7.93
C ASP A 28 19.93 1.47 -8.55
N GLY A 29 19.95 1.37 -9.89
CA GLY A 29 20.98 0.66 -10.63
C GLY A 29 20.91 -0.87 -10.52
N GLN A 30 19.86 -1.41 -9.90
CA GLN A 30 19.64 -2.84 -9.76
C GLN A 30 18.43 -3.32 -10.57
N PRO A 31 18.51 -4.48 -11.23
CA PRO A 31 17.39 -5.06 -11.94
C PRO A 31 16.30 -5.48 -10.94
N GLN A 32 15.09 -4.95 -11.12
CA GLN A 32 13.92 -5.34 -10.36
C GLN A 32 12.75 -5.78 -11.23
N HIS A 33 11.98 -6.74 -10.75
CA HIS A 33 10.74 -7.14 -11.37
C HIS A 33 9.61 -6.21 -10.96
N ARG A 34 8.88 -5.71 -11.95
CA ARG A 34 7.59 -5.03 -11.73
C ARG A 34 6.47 -5.72 -12.48
N THR A 35 5.23 -5.46 -12.08
CA THR A 35 4.08 -5.89 -12.88
C THR A 35 4.11 -5.22 -14.24
N ARG A 36 3.99 -6.02 -15.29
CA ARG A 36 3.99 -5.55 -16.67
C ARG A 36 2.83 -4.60 -16.95
N LYS A 37 3.10 -3.56 -17.74
CA LYS A 37 2.04 -2.68 -18.27
C LYS A 37 1.35 -3.32 -19.49
N HIS A 38 0.03 -3.27 -19.51
CA HIS A 38 -0.80 -3.63 -20.66
C HIS A 38 -1.79 -2.50 -20.96
N LYS A 39 -1.73 -1.95 -22.18
CA LYS A 39 -2.55 -0.81 -22.62
C LYS A 39 -2.52 0.35 -21.61
N GLY A 40 -1.32 0.83 -21.31
CA GLY A 40 -1.10 2.03 -20.48
C GLY A 40 -1.22 1.85 -18.96
N ALA A 41 -1.61 0.69 -18.44
CA ALA A 41 -1.71 0.47 -16.99
C ALA A 41 -1.25 -0.93 -16.57
N CYS A 42 -1.14 -1.19 -15.27
CA CYS A 42 -0.83 -2.51 -14.72
C CYS A 42 -1.71 -3.61 -15.34
N ILE A 43 -1.12 -4.75 -15.69
CA ILE A 43 -1.84 -5.89 -16.28
C ILE A 43 -2.90 -6.49 -15.34
N PHE A 44 -2.81 -6.26 -14.03
CA PHE A 44 -3.81 -6.67 -13.04
C PHE A 44 -4.96 -5.69 -12.85
N LEU A 45 -4.95 -4.53 -13.53
CA LEU A 45 -6.06 -3.59 -13.47
C LEU A 45 -7.19 -4.07 -14.41
N ASN A 46 -8.27 -4.58 -13.84
CA ASN A 46 -9.51 -4.79 -14.57
C ASN A 46 -10.11 -3.43 -14.94
N ARG A 47 -10.51 -3.27 -16.21
CA ARG A 47 -11.06 -2.02 -16.73
C ARG A 47 -12.56 -1.89 -16.43
N PRO A 48 -13.11 -0.66 -16.46
CA PRO A 48 -14.56 -0.46 -16.42
C PRO A 48 -15.28 -1.33 -17.46
N GLY A 49 -16.42 -1.90 -17.07
CA GLY A 49 -17.21 -2.81 -17.89
C GLY A 49 -16.80 -4.29 -17.85
N PHE A 50 -15.73 -4.66 -17.15
CA PHE A 50 -15.43 -6.08 -16.91
C PHE A 50 -16.40 -6.68 -15.88
N ALA A 51 -16.95 -7.86 -16.18
CA ALA A 51 -17.96 -8.52 -15.34
C ALA A 51 -17.48 -8.80 -13.91
N GLY A 52 -16.18 -9.08 -13.72
CA GLY A 52 -15.56 -9.27 -12.40
C GLY A 52 -15.32 -7.99 -11.58
N GLY A 53 -15.73 -6.83 -12.10
CA GLY A 53 -15.53 -5.52 -11.49
C GLY A 53 -14.26 -4.81 -11.95
N ALA A 54 -14.28 -3.47 -11.90
CA ALA A 54 -13.12 -2.63 -12.18
C ALA A 54 -12.18 -2.56 -10.96
N GLY A 55 -10.88 -2.39 -11.21
CA GLY A 55 -9.87 -2.28 -10.15
C GLY A 55 -8.85 -3.41 -10.16
N CYS A 56 -8.03 -3.50 -9.10
CA CYS A 56 -6.98 -4.51 -9.03
C CYS A 56 -7.58 -5.91 -8.82
N ALA A 57 -7.27 -6.84 -9.74
CA ALA A 57 -7.71 -8.23 -9.68
C ALA A 57 -7.22 -8.95 -8.41
N LEU A 58 -5.99 -8.66 -7.97
CA LEU A 58 -5.41 -9.24 -6.74
C LEU A 58 -6.15 -8.77 -5.49
N HIS A 59 -6.45 -7.47 -5.42
CA HIS A 59 -7.20 -6.90 -4.31
C HIS A 59 -8.62 -7.46 -4.25
N SER A 60 -9.33 -7.44 -5.38
CA SER A 60 -10.70 -7.94 -5.48
C SER A 60 -10.78 -9.43 -5.11
N LYS A 61 -9.78 -10.22 -5.53
CA LYS A 61 -9.71 -11.64 -5.16
C LYS A 61 -9.44 -11.85 -3.67
N ALA A 62 -8.58 -11.04 -3.05
CA ALA A 62 -8.32 -11.12 -1.61
C ALA A 62 -9.61 -10.89 -0.81
N LEU A 63 -10.39 -9.87 -1.18
CA LEU A 63 -11.70 -9.61 -0.57
C LEU A 63 -12.68 -10.78 -0.75
N LYS A 64 -12.78 -11.36 -1.95
CA LYS A 64 -13.62 -12.55 -2.20
C LYS A 64 -13.22 -13.76 -1.36
N LEU A 65 -11.93 -13.90 -1.07
CA LEU A 65 -11.39 -14.97 -0.24
C LEU A 65 -11.45 -14.69 1.27
N GLY A 66 -11.83 -13.46 1.67
CA GLY A 66 -11.82 -13.04 3.07
C GLY A 66 -10.41 -12.95 3.67
N VAL A 67 -9.39 -12.70 2.85
CA VAL A 67 -7.99 -12.58 3.31
C VAL A 67 -7.48 -11.15 3.12
N PRO A 68 -6.52 -10.70 3.94
CA PRO A 68 -5.94 -9.36 3.80
C PRO A 68 -5.31 -9.17 2.41
N PRO A 69 -5.54 -8.03 1.72
CA PRO A 69 -5.00 -7.80 0.39
C PRO A 69 -3.47 -7.91 0.27
N LEU A 70 -2.72 -7.60 1.33
CA LEU A 70 -1.27 -7.77 1.37
C LEU A 70 -0.82 -9.20 1.09
N THR A 71 -1.65 -10.21 1.40
CA THR A 71 -1.33 -11.62 1.17
C THR A 71 -1.38 -12.02 -0.31
N MET A 72 -1.93 -11.16 -1.17
CA MET A 72 -2.07 -11.40 -2.61
C MET A 72 -1.35 -10.37 -3.48
N LYS A 73 -1.17 -9.15 -2.97
CA LYS A 73 -0.57 -8.04 -3.71
C LYS A 73 0.95 -8.05 -3.54
N PRO A 74 1.73 -7.61 -4.54
CA PRO A 74 3.15 -7.36 -4.35
C PRO A 74 3.38 -6.17 -3.40
N ASP A 75 4.54 -6.15 -2.75
CA ASP A 75 4.92 -5.21 -1.67
C ASP A 75 4.54 -3.76 -1.90
N VAL A 76 5.03 -3.15 -2.98
CA VAL A 76 4.74 -1.75 -3.28
C VAL A 76 3.24 -1.46 -3.39
N CYS A 77 2.45 -2.42 -3.89
CA CYS A 77 1.02 -2.20 -4.11
C CYS A 77 0.19 -2.23 -2.83
N TRP A 78 0.57 -3.00 -1.80
CA TRP A 78 -0.15 -3.04 -0.53
C TRP A 78 0.41 -2.06 0.49
N GLN A 79 1.70 -1.73 0.42
CA GLN A 79 2.31 -0.79 1.36
C GLN A 79 1.71 0.61 1.24
N LEU A 80 1.34 1.07 0.04
CA LEU A 80 0.63 2.35 -0.11
C LEU A 80 -0.73 2.33 0.63
N PRO A 81 -1.00 3.29 1.54
CA PRO A 81 -0.36 4.60 1.68
C PRO A 81 0.69 4.75 2.79
N ILE A 82 1.20 3.68 3.36
CA ILE A 82 2.22 3.69 4.39
C ILE A 82 3.61 3.85 3.75
N ARG A 83 4.30 4.94 4.10
CA ARG A 83 5.68 5.17 3.72
C ARG A 83 6.62 4.63 4.80
N ARG A 84 7.36 3.58 4.46
CA ARG A 84 8.44 3.03 5.28
C ARG A 84 9.80 3.53 4.77
N SER A 85 10.61 4.05 5.67
CA SER A 85 12.04 4.25 5.46
C SER A 85 12.85 3.55 6.53
N GLN A 86 14.02 3.05 6.17
CA GLN A 86 14.92 2.37 7.09
C GLN A 86 16.34 2.92 6.93
N GLU A 87 16.98 3.23 8.04
CA GLU A 87 18.34 3.76 8.08
C GLU A 87 19.11 3.13 9.25
N TRP A 88 20.39 2.82 9.03
CA TRP A 88 21.28 2.44 10.13
C TRP A 88 21.71 3.69 10.89
N VAL A 89 21.61 3.65 12.22
CA VAL A 89 21.99 4.75 13.11
C VAL A 89 22.98 4.23 14.14
N THR A 90 24.14 4.88 14.24
CA THR A 90 25.14 4.63 15.29
C THR A 90 24.79 5.43 16.54
N ARG A 91 24.66 4.76 17.68
CA ARG A 91 24.39 5.36 18.99
C ARG A 91 25.68 5.89 19.64
N PRO A 92 25.58 6.73 20.68
CA PRO A 92 26.76 7.25 21.38
C PRO A 92 27.68 6.18 21.99
N ASP A 93 27.15 4.99 22.28
CA ASP A 93 27.90 3.82 22.76
C ASP A 93 28.54 3.00 21.63
N GLY A 94 28.45 3.48 20.38
CA GLY A 94 28.97 2.82 19.19
C GLY A 94 28.08 1.70 18.63
N THR A 95 26.95 1.39 19.26
CA THR A 95 26.05 0.35 18.76
C THR A 95 25.27 0.83 17.54
N GLU A 96 25.18 -0.01 16.51
CA GLU A 96 24.37 0.27 15.32
C GLU A 96 22.97 -0.33 15.45
N ILE A 97 21.96 0.47 15.13
CA ILE A 97 20.57 0.02 15.09
C ILE A 97 19.95 0.33 13.73
N LEU A 98 19.08 -0.56 13.26
CA LEU A 98 18.23 -0.28 12.10
C LEU A 98 16.99 0.49 12.58
N LYS A 99 16.94 1.79 12.31
CA LYS A 99 15.79 2.64 12.62
C LYS A 99 14.77 2.56 11.49
N THR A 100 13.56 2.11 11.82
CA THR A 100 12.43 2.10 10.89
C THR A 100 11.50 3.27 11.19
N THR A 101 11.14 4.04 10.17
CA THR A 101 10.20 5.17 10.27
C THR A 101 9.00 4.90 9.38
N LEU A 102 7.79 4.94 9.95
CA LEU A 102 6.53 4.86 9.21
C LEU A 102 5.84 6.22 9.18
N THR A 103 5.44 6.64 7.99
CA THR A 103 4.78 7.93 7.71
C THR A 103 3.69 7.75 6.66
N GLU A 104 2.95 8.81 6.39
CA GLU A 104 2.03 8.88 5.25
C GLU A 104 2.81 9.02 3.92
N TYR A 105 2.38 8.32 2.86
CA TYR A 105 2.80 8.60 1.49
C TYR A 105 1.98 9.74 0.89
N ASP A 106 2.45 10.97 1.11
CA ASP A 106 1.96 12.14 0.39
C ASP A 106 2.71 12.34 -0.94
N ARG A 107 2.32 13.38 -1.71
CA ARG A 107 2.98 13.71 -2.99
C ARG A 107 4.47 13.99 -2.88
N ARG A 108 4.94 14.56 -1.76
CA ARG A 108 6.36 14.88 -1.53
C ARG A 108 7.19 13.61 -1.39
N GLY A 109 6.57 12.52 -0.93
CA GLY A 109 7.18 11.20 -0.88
C GLY A 109 7.61 10.62 -2.23
N TRP A 110 7.16 11.19 -3.35
CA TRP A 110 7.45 10.72 -4.71
C TRP A 110 8.55 11.52 -5.44
N GLY A 111 9.17 12.49 -4.78
CA GLY A 111 10.14 13.39 -5.43
C GLY A 111 9.49 14.22 -6.54
N SER A 112 10.22 14.45 -7.63
CA SER A 112 9.73 15.26 -8.77
C SER A 112 8.50 14.67 -9.45
N GLY A 113 8.35 13.34 -9.47
CA GLY A 113 7.23 12.65 -10.11
C GLY A 113 5.90 12.78 -9.35
N GLY A 114 5.92 13.24 -8.09
CA GLY A 114 4.70 13.41 -7.29
C GLY A 114 3.73 14.45 -7.82
N ALA A 115 4.22 15.44 -8.57
CA ALA A 115 3.38 16.47 -9.19
C ALA A 115 2.53 15.93 -10.35
N ASP A 116 3.01 14.89 -11.03
CA ASP A 116 2.37 14.30 -12.21
C ASP A 116 1.36 13.19 -11.83
N LEU A 117 1.26 12.86 -10.53
CA LEU A 117 0.30 11.87 -10.04
C LEU A 117 -1.12 12.46 -10.02
N HIS A 118 -1.88 12.13 -11.06
CA HIS A 118 -3.30 12.49 -11.16
C HIS A 118 -4.23 11.64 -10.27
N TRP A 119 -3.77 10.47 -9.80
CA TRP A 119 -4.65 9.40 -9.30
C TRP A 119 -4.39 9.00 -7.85
N TYR A 120 -3.68 9.81 -7.07
CA TYR A 120 -3.29 9.40 -5.72
C TYR A 120 -2.77 10.55 -4.82
N CYS A 121 -3.40 10.76 -3.66
CA CYS A 121 -2.82 11.43 -2.50
C CYS A 121 -3.71 11.18 -1.26
N THR A 122 -3.15 10.68 -0.17
CA THR A 122 -3.85 10.67 1.13
C THR A 122 -4.10 12.06 1.69
N GLY A 123 -3.59 13.12 1.06
CA GLY A 123 -3.98 14.50 1.33
C GLY A 123 -5.35 14.90 0.78
N ASP A 124 -6.02 14.07 -0.03
CA ASP A 124 -7.37 14.32 -0.52
C ASP A 124 -8.42 14.06 0.59
N PRO A 125 -9.36 14.99 0.90
CA PRO A 125 -10.42 14.77 1.88
C PRO A 125 -11.23 13.48 1.67
N ALA A 126 -11.42 13.04 0.41
CA ALA A 126 -12.12 11.81 0.10
C ALA A 126 -11.41 10.54 0.64
N ALA A 127 -10.12 10.63 0.96
CA ALA A 127 -9.38 9.54 1.63
C ALA A 127 -9.64 9.47 3.15
N HIS A 128 -10.30 10.48 3.75
CA HIS A 128 -10.50 10.62 5.20
C HIS A 128 -11.93 10.31 5.67
N VAL A 129 -12.66 9.47 4.93
CA VAL A 129 -14.07 9.09 5.23
C VAL A 129 -14.21 7.80 6.05
N GLY A 130 -13.10 7.20 6.47
CA GLY A 130 -13.08 5.94 7.20
C GLY A 130 -13.67 6.04 8.61
N THR A 131 -14.41 5.00 9.04
CA THR A 131 -15.01 4.94 10.38
C THR A 131 -14.09 4.36 11.45
N LYS A 132 -12.96 3.75 11.04
CA LYS A 132 -11.93 3.20 11.91
C LYS A 132 -10.69 4.07 11.83
N GLN A 133 -9.98 4.20 12.96
CA GLN A 133 -8.68 4.87 12.97
C GLN A 133 -7.66 4.07 12.14
N VAL A 134 -6.69 4.76 11.54
CA VAL A 134 -5.70 4.16 10.62
C VAL A 134 -4.98 2.95 11.23
N TRP A 135 -4.58 3.04 12.50
CA TRP A 135 -3.90 1.94 13.19
C TRP A 135 -4.77 0.68 13.33
N GLN A 136 -6.10 0.81 13.27
CA GLN A 136 -7.04 -0.30 13.31
C GLN A 136 -7.36 -0.81 11.90
N SER A 137 -7.57 0.10 10.95
CA SER A 137 -7.95 -0.26 9.58
C SER A 137 -6.79 -0.88 8.80
N LEU A 138 -5.55 -0.52 9.13
CA LEU A 138 -4.32 -1.02 8.51
C LEU A 138 -3.53 -1.95 9.45
N ALA A 139 -4.22 -2.65 10.36
CA ALA A 139 -3.60 -3.51 11.36
C ALA A 139 -2.71 -4.58 10.72
N ASP A 140 -3.18 -5.23 9.65
CA ASP A 140 -2.46 -6.29 8.96
C ASP A 140 -1.20 -5.72 8.28
N GLU A 141 -1.32 -4.60 7.57
CA GLU A 141 -0.19 -3.96 6.89
C GLU A 141 0.86 -3.42 7.87
N LEU A 142 0.42 -2.82 8.98
CA LEU A 142 1.34 -2.34 10.03
C LEU A 142 2.02 -3.49 10.75
N THR A 143 1.32 -4.60 10.98
CA THR A 143 1.89 -5.83 11.55
C THR A 143 2.95 -6.41 10.61
N GLU A 144 2.66 -6.50 9.31
CA GLU A 144 3.62 -6.98 8.30
C GLU A 144 4.87 -6.09 8.22
N LEU A 145 4.71 -4.77 8.33
CA LEU A 145 5.83 -3.82 8.24
C LEU A 145 6.71 -3.76 9.48
N LEU A 146 6.13 -3.91 10.68
CA LEU A 146 6.79 -3.71 11.97
C LEU A 146 7.10 -5.00 12.72
N GLY A 147 6.37 -6.07 12.41
CA GLY A 147 6.25 -7.25 13.26
C GLY A 147 5.23 -7.07 14.39
N GLU A 148 4.69 -8.20 14.85
CA GLU A 148 3.59 -8.27 15.83
C GLU A 148 3.88 -7.51 17.13
N LYS A 149 5.09 -7.65 17.68
CA LYS A 149 5.47 -6.99 18.94
C LYS A 149 5.45 -5.47 18.84
N ALA A 150 6.08 -4.93 17.80
CA ALA A 150 6.18 -3.48 17.60
C ALA A 150 4.82 -2.87 17.22
N TYR A 151 4.02 -3.56 16.41
CA TYR A 151 2.65 -3.15 16.14
C TYR A 151 1.78 -3.18 17.41
N GLY A 152 1.91 -4.18 18.27
CA GLY A 152 1.19 -4.26 19.54
C GLY A 152 1.43 -3.04 20.43
N GLU A 153 2.68 -2.59 20.55
CA GLU A 153 3.04 -1.37 21.28
C GLU A 153 2.45 -0.11 20.63
N LEU A 154 2.54 0.02 19.30
CA LEU A 154 1.94 1.13 18.55
C LEU A 154 0.42 1.19 18.77
N ALA A 155 -0.27 0.06 18.62
CA ALA A 155 -1.71 -0.03 18.81
C ALA A 155 -2.11 0.34 20.25
N ALA A 156 -1.36 -0.10 21.26
CA ALA A 156 -1.59 0.26 22.65
C ALA A 156 -1.41 1.78 22.89
N MET A 157 -0.37 2.39 22.32
CA MET A 157 -0.14 3.84 22.38
C MET A 157 -1.29 4.61 21.71
N CYS A 158 -1.70 4.21 20.51
CA CYS A 158 -2.80 4.84 19.79
C CYS A 158 -4.13 4.70 20.52
N LYS A 159 -4.42 3.52 21.11
CA LYS A 159 -5.63 3.29 21.91
C LYS A 159 -5.67 4.23 23.12
N ARG A 160 -4.58 4.34 23.88
CA ARG A 160 -4.47 5.30 25.00
C ARG A 160 -4.69 6.74 24.51
N ARG A 161 -4.04 7.12 23.41
CA ARG A 161 -4.18 8.47 22.85
C ARG A 161 -5.60 8.78 22.37
N SER A 162 -6.32 7.81 21.81
CA SER A 162 -7.70 8.03 21.34
C SER A 162 -8.69 8.35 22.45
N GLN A 163 -8.38 8.02 23.71
CA GLN A 163 -9.22 8.38 24.87
C GLN A 163 -9.18 9.88 25.16
N LEU A 164 -8.17 10.60 24.67
CA LEU A 164 -8.02 12.05 24.87
C LEU A 164 -8.78 12.87 23.82
N GLY A 165 -9.41 12.21 22.84
CA GLY A 165 -9.99 12.87 21.67
C GLY A 165 -8.93 13.31 20.64
N LEU A 166 -9.40 13.82 19.49
CA LEU A 166 -8.53 14.34 18.43
C LEU A 166 -8.08 15.77 18.77
N ILE A 167 -6.96 15.88 19.49
CA ILE A 167 -6.39 17.18 19.89
C ILE A 167 -5.73 17.90 18.68
N ALA A 168 -5.32 17.16 17.65
CA ALA A 168 -4.75 17.69 16.41
C ALA A 168 -5.38 16.99 15.18
N VAL A 169 -6.51 17.53 14.70
CA VAL A 169 -7.23 17.00 13.53
C VAL A 169 -6.42 17.23 12.26
N HIS A 170 -6.23 16.19 11.45
CA HIS A 170 -5.54 16.29 10.17
C HIS A 170 -6.25 17.31 9.25
N PRO A 171 -5.52 18.15 8.50
CA PRO A 171 -6.12 19.20 7.66
C PRO A 171 -7.17 18.66 6.66
N ALA A 172 -6.90 17.50 6.03
CA ALA A 172 -7.85 16.88 5.10
C ALA A 172 -9.10 16.32 5.80
N THR A 173 -8.96 15.81 7.03
CA THR A 173 -10.12 15.39 7.84
C THR A 173 -11.01 16.58 8.18
N ARG A 174 -10.42 17.73 8.52
CA ARG A 174 -11.17 18.97 8.78
C ARG A 174 -11.93 19.44 7.55
N ALA A 175 -11.35 19.31 6.36
CA ALA A 175 -11.98 19.70 5.10
C ALA A 175 -13.08 18.73 4.62
N ALA A 176 -13.12 17.50 5.13
CA ALA A 176 -14.12 16.49 4.79
C ALA A 176 -15.41 16.58 5.64
N GLN A 177 -15.38 17.35 6.73
CA GLN A 177 -16.51 17.58 7.65
C GLN A 177 -17.37 18.74 7.15
#